data_AF-A0A328ZDI0-F1
#
_entry.id   AF-A0A328ZDI0-F1
#
_cell.length_a   1.000
_cell.length_b   1.000
_cell.length_c   1.000
_cell.angle_alpha   90.00
_cell.angle_beta   90.00
_cell.angle_gamma   90.00
#
_symmetry.space_group_name_H-M   'P 1'
#
loop_
_entity.id
_entity.type
_entity.pdbx_description
1 polymer ?
#
loop_
_entity_poly.entity_id
_entity_poly.type
_entity_poly.pdbx_seq_one_letter_code
_entity_poly.pdbx_strand_id
1 'polypeptide(L)'
;MLLNFTITPTRLIDLAKYKSGMELQEMAQELGYDKTRITKLKNGKCALTPTEVKYYADKAGLPFEQTICELELWKNPAAAKVWGVELSAANP
;
A
#
# COMPACT_ATOMS: atom_id res chain seq x y z
N MET A 1 -16.19 -4.05 3.03
CA MET A 1 -15.39 -5.22 3.43
C MET A 1 -13.94 -4.80 3.44
N LEU A 2 -13.24 -5.07 4.54
CA LEU A 2 -11.78 -4.95 4.61
C LEU A 2 -11.13 -6.00 3.72
N LEU A 3 -9.85 -5.83 3.39
CA LEU A 3 -9.11 -6.88 2.71
C LEU A 3 -8.96 -8.06 3.69
N ASN A 4 -8.95 -9.30 3.17
CA ASN A 4 -8.78 -10.49 4.02
C ASN A 4 -7.37 -10.60 4.65
N PHE A 5 -6.56 -9.55 4.55
CA PHE A 5 -5.18 -9.47 5.02
C PHE A 5 -4.81 -8.01 5.24
N THR A 6 -3.93 -7.75 6.21
CA THR A 6 -3.37 -6.42 6.44
C THR A 6 -2.48 -5.99 5.27
N ILE A 7 -2.70 -4.77 4.77
CA ILE A 7 -1.81 -4.15 3.80
C ILE A 7 -0.79 -3.24 4.49
N THR A 8 0.47 -3.46 4.15
CA THR A 8 1.58 -2.55 4.46
C THR A 8 2.10 -1.93 3.16
N PRO A 9 2.82 -0.80 3.23
CA PRO A 9 3.44 -0.19 2.04
C PRO A 9 4.27 -1.18 1.20
N THR A 10 5.11 -1.99 1.86
CA THR A 10 5.94 -3.00 1.18
C THR A 10 5.08 -4.07 0.52
N ARG A 11 4.06 -4.58 1.24
CA ARG A 11 3.15 -5.61 0.72
C ARG A 11 2.37 -5.12 -0.50
N LEU A 12 1.95 -3.86 -0.50
CA LEU A 12 1.24 -3.25 -1.62
C LEU A 12 2.14 -3.18 -2.87
N ILE A 13 3.40 -2.77 -2.71
CA ILE A 13 4.38 -2.74 -3.80
C ILE A 13 4.64 -4.16 -4.33
N ASP A 14 4.85 -5.14 -3.45
CA ASP A 14 5.12 -6.53 -3.85
C ASP A 14 3.93 -7.15 -4.60
N LEU A 15 2.70 -6.88 -4.15
CA LEU A 15 1.48 -7.32 -4.83
C LEU A 15 1.34 -6.66 -6.20
N ALA A 16 1.60 -5.35 -6.29
CA ALA A 16 1.60 -4.64 -7.56
C ALA A 16 2.59 -5.28 -8.54
N LYS A 17 3.83 -5.54 -8.10
CA LYS A 17 4.86 -6.20 -8.92
C LYS A 17 4.41 -7.58 -9.40
N TYR A 18 3.93 -8.40 -8.48
CA TYR A 18 3.50 -9.76 -8.78
C TYR A 18 2.33 -9.80 -9.78
N LYS A 19 1.36 -8.88 -9.63
CA LYS A 19 0.16 -8.85 -10.48
C LYS A 19 0.40 -8.19 -11.84
N SER A 20 1.22 -7.15 -11.91
CA SER A 20 1.51 -6.47 -13.17
C SER A 20 2.66 -7.10 -13.96
N GLY A 21 3.49 -7.93 -13.32
CA GLY A 21 4.71 -8.49 -13.91
C GLY A 21 5.84 -7.47 -14.12
N MET A 22 5.68 -6.25 -13.59
CA MET A 22 6.65 -5.17 -13.78
C MET A 22 7.68 -5.13 -12.64
N GLU A 23 8.88 -4.69 -12.97
CA GLU A 23 9.90 -4.37 -11.98
C GLU A 23 9.66 -3.01 -11.32
N LEU A 24 10.14 -2.86 -10.09
CA LEU A 24 9.95 -1.63 -9.31
C LEU A 24 10.55 -0.40 -10.02
N GLN A 25 11.61 -0.61 -10.80
CA GLN A 25 12.23 0.44 -11.58
C GLN A 25 11.33 0.92 -12.73
N GLU A 26 10.62 0.02 -13.40
CA GLU A 26 9.69 0.35 -14.48
C GLU A 26 8.47 1.10 -13.92
N MET A 27 7.94 0.64 -12.80
CA MET A 27 6.86 1.34 -12.09
C MET A 27 7.26 2.75 -11.66
N ALA A 28 8.48 2.91 -11.18
CA ALA A 28 8.98 4.22 -10.78
C ALA A 28 9.20 5.15 -11.98
N GLN A 29 9.56 4.61 -13.15
CA GLN A 29 9.60 5.38 -14.40
C GLN A 29 8.21 5.85 -14.82
N GLU A 30 7.18 5.00 -14.74
CA GLU A 30 5.79 5.42 -15.00
C GLU A 30 5.33 6.54 -14.06
N LEU A 31 5.82 6.54 -12.82
CA LEU A 31 5.54 7.58 -11.82
C LEU A 31 6.44 8.82 -11.96
N GLY A 32 7.40 8.83 -12.89
CA GLY A 32 8.34 9.94 -13.08
C GLY A 32 9.34 10.11 -11.93
N TYR A 33 9.63 9.05 -11.18
CA TYR A 33 10.44 9.10 -9.96
C TYR A 33 11.94 8.90 -10.20
N ASP A 34 12.74 9.62 -9.40
CA ASP A 34 14.19 9.47 -9.40
C ASP A 34 14.66 8.22 -8.60
N LYS A 35 15.95 7.90 -8.74
CA LYS A 35 16.59 6.76 -8.05
C LYS A 35 16.51 6.86 -6.52
N THR A 36 16.40 8.07 -5.97
CA THR A 36 16.33 8.31 -4.53
C THR A 36 14.98 7.87 -3.97
N ARG A 37 13.88 8.19 -4.67
CA ARG A 37 12.53 7.75 -4.27
C ARG A 37 12.41 6.23 -4.33
N ILE A 38 12.92 5.59 -5.39
CA ILE A 38 12.96 4.12 -5.52
C ILE A 38 13.67 3.48 -4.33
N THR A 39 14.83 4.03 -3.96
CA THR A 39 15.62 3.51 -2.82
C THR A 39 14.89 3.65 -1.50
N LYS A 40 14.17 4.78 -1.29
CA LYS A 40 13.34 4.99 -0.10
C LYS A 40 12.17 4.01 -0.02
N LEU A 41 11.52 3.74 -1.16
CA LEU A 41 10.43 2.76 -1.27
C LEU A 41 10.93 1.34 -0.95
N LYS A 42 12.08 0.93 -1.52
CA LYS A 42 12.70 -0.38 -1.23
C LYS A 42 13.03 -0.58 0.24
N ASN A 43 13.48 0.46 0.92
CA ASN A 43 13.88 0.38 2.31
C ASN A 43 12.70 0.46 3.30
N GLY A 44 11.46 0.63 2.84
CA GLY A 44 10.28 0.75 3.69
C GLY A 44 10.30 1.97 4.63
N LYS A 45 11.22 2.92 4.43
CA LYS A 45 11.44 4.08 5.31
C LYS A 45 10.58 5.29 4.95
N CYS A 46 9.66 5.16 4.00
CA CYS A 46 8.84 6.28 3.55
C CYS A 46 7.38 5.90 3.41
N ALA A 47 6.51 6.79 3.89
CA ALA A 47 5.08 6.72 3.63
C ALA A 47 4.80 6.87 2.14
N LEU A 48 3.87 6.07 1.64
CA LEU A 48 3.32 6.24 0.31
C LEU A 48 2.44 7.49 0.29
N THR A 49 2.58 8.27 -0.76
CA THR A 49 1.68 9.37 -1.13
C THR A 49 0.37 8.80 -1.66
N PRO A 50 -0.75 9.55 -1.64
CA PRO A 50 -2.01 9.09 -2.20
C PRO A 50 -1.90 8.64 -3.66
N THR A 51 -1.08 9.32 -4.47
CA THR A 51 -0.80 8.95 -5.87
C THR A 51 -0.15 7.59 -5.98
N GLU A 52 0.84 7.29 -5.14
CA GLU A 52 1.51 5.98 -5.10
C GLU A 52 0.55 4.89 -4.64
N VAL A 53 -0.25 5.16 -3.61
CA VAL A 53 -1.25 4.20 -3.14
C VAL A 53 -2.23 3.88 -4.26
N LYS A 54 -2.72 4.87 -5.00
CA LYS A 54 -3.63 4.65 -6.15
C LYS A 54 -2.96 3.80 -7.22
N TYR A 55 -1.75 4.19 -7.62
CA TYR A 55 -1.00 3.50 -8.67
C TYR A 55 -0.74 2.03 -8.32
N TYR A 56 -0.20 1.75 -7.13
CA TYR A 56 0.10 0.38 -6.74
C TYR A 56 -1.17 -0.43 -6.46
N ALA A 57 -2.23 0.17 -5.91
CA ALA A 57 -3.51 -0.51 -5.75
C ALA A 57 -4.10 -0.92 -7.12
N ASP A 58 -4.06 -0.04 -8.11
CA ASP A 58 -4.53 -0.35 -9.47
C ASP A 58 -3.75 -1.50 -10.10
N LYS A 59 -2.41 -1.47 -10.00
CA LYS A 59 -1.54 -2.54 -10.50
C LYS A 59 -1.74 -3.86 -9.75
N ALA A 60 -2.11 -3.80 -8.46
CA ALA A 60 -2.44 -4.97 -7.64
C ALA A 60 -3.89 -5.47 -7.83
N GLY A 61 -4.74 -4.73 -8.54
CA GLY A 61 -6.17 -5.05 -8.68
C GLY A 61 -6.97 -4.85 -7.39
N LEU A 62 -6.55 -3.92 -6.52
CA LEU A 62 -7.16 -3.66 -5.23
C LEU A 62 -8.01 -2.38 -5.26
N PRO A 63 -9.14 -2.33 -4.53
CA PRO A 63 -9.92 -1.11 -4.39
C PRO A 63 -9.13 -0.03 -3.63
N PHE A 64 -9.03 1.16 -4.20
CA PHE A 64 -8.23 2.27 -3.63
C PHE A 64 -8.69 2.68 -2.22
N GLU A 65 -9.99 2.86 -2.03
CA GLU A 65 -10.56 3.29 -0.73
C GLU A 65 -10.26 2.28 0.39
N GLN A 66 -10.39 0.99 0.08
CA GLN A 66 -10.06 -0.07 1.03
C GLN A 66 -8.55 -0.11 1.32
N THR A 67 -7.74 0.07 0.28
CA THR A 67 -6.27 0.09 0.42
C THR A 67 -5.78 1.24 1.29
N ILE A 68 -6.34 2.45 1.14
CA ILE A 68 -6.04 3.58 2.02
C ILE A 68 -6.46 3.28 3.46
N CYS A 69 -7.67 2.74 3.65
CA CYS A 69 -8.16 2.41 4.97
C CYS A 69 -7.21 1.44 5.68
N GLU A 70 -6.81 0.35 5.03
CA GLU A 70 -5.86 -0.63 5.58
C GLU A 70 -4.49 -0.02 5.90
N LEU A 71 -3.96 0.86 5.03
CA LEU A 71 -2.69 1.54 5.27
C LEU A 71 -2.75 2.50 6.46
N GLU A 72 -3.86 3.24 6.62
CA GLU A 72 -4.08 4.14 7.75
C GLU A 72 -4.30 3.35 9.05
N LEU A 73 -5.01 2.22 9.00
CA LEU A 73 -5.18 1.31 10.14
C LEU A 73 -3.86 0.66 10.55
N TRP A 74 -3.01 0.27 9.58
CA TRP A 74 -1.67 -0.23 9.86
C TRP A 74 -0.79 0.82 10.55
N LYS A 75 -0.84 2.07 10.05
CA LYS A 75 -0.07 3.19 10.60
C LYS A 75 -0.58 3.65 11.97
N ASN A 76 -1.90 3.67 12.14
CA ASN A 76 -2.57 4.12 13.34
C ASN A 76 -3.78 3.22 13.65
N PRO A 77 -3.57 2.10 14.37
CA PRO A 77 -4.64 1.18 14.73
C PRO A 77 -5.79 1.83 15.51
N ALA A 78 -5.52 2.93 16.24
CA ALA A 78 -6.55 3.68 16.96
C ALA A 78 -7.55 4.38 16.03
N ALA A 79 -7.20 4.60 14.76
CA ALA A 79 -8.10 5.18 13.76
C ALA A 79 -9.28 4.25 13.40
N ALA A 80 -9.20 2.95 13.72
CA ALA A 80 -10.27 1.98 13.48
C ALA A 80 -11.64 2.44 13.99
N LYS A 81 -11.65 3.10 15.16
CA LYS A 81 -12.87 3.65 15.78
C LYS A 81 -13.51 4.76 14.94
N VAL A 82 -12.72 5.55 14.21
CA VAL A 82 -13.19 6.66 13.36
C VAL A 82 -13.72 6.13 12.03
N TRP A 83 -13.10 5.08 11.49
CA TRP A 83 -13.52 4.46 10.23
C TRP A 83 -14.74 3.53 10.37
N GLY A 84 -15.25 3.32 11.59
CA GLY A 84 -16.36 2.39 11.85
C GLY A 84 -15.99 0.93 11.59
N VAL A 85 -14.70 0.60 11.67
CA VAL A 85 -14.16 -0.72 11.39
C VAL A 85 -13.91 -1.44 12.71
N GLU A 86 -14.62 -2.54 12.97
CA GLU A 86 -14.24 -3.47 14.02
C GLU A 86 -13.01 -4.25 13.55
N LEU A 87 -11.83 -3.88 14.05
CA LEU A 87 -10.68 -4.78 14.02
C LEU A 87 -11.04 -5.98 14.90
N SER A 88 -11.60 -7.03 14.30
CA SER A 88 -11.66 -8.34 14.93
C SER A 88 -10.25 -8.65 15.40
N ALA A 89 -10.08 -8.88 16.70
CA ALA A 89 -8.82 -9.24 17.31
C ALA A 89 -8.39 -10.63 16.83
N ALA A 90 -7.94 -10.71 15.59
CA ALA A 90 -7.17 -11.81 15.06
C ALA A 90 -5.74 -11.29 14.94
N ASN A 91 -4.97 -11.49 16.00
CA ASN A 91 -3.53 -11.69 15.93
C ASN A 91 -3.13 -12.50 17.16
N PRO A 92 -2.20 -13.45 17.01
CA PRO A 92 -0.90 -13.23 16.36
C PRO A 92 -0.66 -13.98 15.05
#